data_AF-A0A956IQJ0-F1
#
_entry.id   AF-A0A956IQJ0-F1
#
_cell.length_a   1.000
_cell.length_b   1.000
_cell.length_c   1.000
_cell.angle_alpha   90.00
_cell.angle_beta   90.00
_cell.angle_gamma   90.00
#
_symmetry.space_group_name_H-M   'P 1'
#
loop_
_entity.id
_entity.type
_entity.pdbx_description
1 polymer ?
#
loop_
_entity_poly.entity_id
_entity_poly.type
_entity_poly.pdbx_seq_one_letter_code
_entity_poly.pdbx_strand_id
1 'polypeptide(L)'
;VRGEIQQHLAKEEQVLFPAIQSGSHGPQVHMPIRVMMQEHDDHGANLQQLRELAGNFVPPPEACATWRALYSGLETLEAELMEHIHLENNVLFPRALNA
;
A
#
# COMPACT_ATOMS: atom_id res chain seq x y z
N VAL A 1 -5.45 5.69 7.46
CA VAL A 1 -5.58 5.24 6.05
C VAL A 1 -5.13 6.31 5.04
N ARG A 2 -5.97 7.24 4.55
CA ARG A 2 -5.60 8.13 3.42
C ARG A 2 -4.32 8.95 3.63
N GLY A 3 -4.20 9.65 4.76
CA GLY A 3 -3.05 10.52 5.02
C GLY A 3 -1.74 9.74 5.14
N GLU A 4 -1.80 8.55 5.74
CA GLU A 4 -0.64 7.66 5.89
C GLU A 4 -0.18 7.13 4.54
N ILE A 5 -1.11 6.65 3.70
CA ILE A 5 -0.81 6.19 2.33
C ILE A 5 -0.19 7.34 1.52
N GLN A 6 -0.75 8.55 1.58
CA GLN A 6 -0.19 9.70 0.84
C GLN A 6 1.23 10.07 1.29
N GLN A 7 1.50 9.99 2.60
CA GLN A 7 2.85 10.24 3.13
C GLN A 7 3.82 9.12 2.75
N HIS A 8 3.36 7.88 2.77
CA HIS A 8 4.11 6.71 2.33
C HIS A 8 4.53 6.85 0.87
N LEU A 9 3.58 6.99 -0.04
CA LEU A 9 3.81 7.18 -1.48
C LEU A 9 4.75 8.36 -1.76
N ALA A 10 4.62 9.46 -1.00
CA ALA A 10 5.51 10.61 -1.16
C ALA A 10 6.97 10.28 -0.81
N LYS A 11 7.24 9.47 0.22
CA LYS A 11 8.61 9.03 0.55
C LYS A 11 9.17 8.17 -0.57
N GLU A 12 8.34 7.34 -1.18
CA GLU A 12 8.75 6.48 -2.27
C GLU A 12 9.07 7.28 -3.53
N GLU A 13 8.11 8.06 -4.02
CA GLU A 13 8.20 8.82 -5.27
C GLU A 13 9.28 9.92 -5.22
N GLN A 14 9.47 10.55 -4.05
CA GLN A 14 10.36 11.70 -3.92
C GLN A 14 11.76 11.33 -3.41
N VAL A 15 11.92 10.16 -2.77
CA VAL A 15 13.19 9.78 -2.13
C VAL A 15 13.66 8.39 -2.56
N LEU A 16 12.91 7.34 -2.24
CA LEU A 16 13.40 5.97 -2.40
C LEU A 16 13.56 5.57 -3.88
N PHE A 17 12.53 5.79 -4.71
CA PHE A 17 12.58 5.42 -6.12
C PHE A 17 13.64 6.20 -6.90
N PRO A 18 13.78 7.54 -6.74
CA PRO A 18 14.89 8.27 -7.35
C PRO A 18 16.27 7.79 -6.89
N ALA A 19 16.44 7.41 -5.61
CA ALA A 19 17.69 6.87 -5.11
C ALA A 19 18.03 5.54 -5.80
N ILE A 20 17.08 4.62 -5.92
CA ILE A 20 17.24 3.34 -6.63
C ILE A 20 17.57 3.58 -8.11
N GLN A 21 16.86 4.49 -8.78
CA GLN A 21 17.09 4.82 -10.20
C GLN A 21 18.48 5.45 -10.44
N SER A 22 19.01 6.19 -9.48
CA SER A 22 20.35 6.80 -9.56
C SER A 22 21.49 5.84 -9.18
N GLY A 23 21.18 4.58 -8.88
CA GLY A 23 22.15 3.52 -8.62
C GLY A 23 22.40 3.21 -7.14
N SER A 24 21.58 3.74 -6.23
CA SER A 24 21.66 3.39 -4.81
C SER A 24 21.07 1.99 -4.59
N HIS A 25 21.88 1.05 -4.12
CA HIS A 25 21.50 -0.35 -3.93
C HIS A 25 22.09 -0.94 -2.65
N GLY A 26 21.65 -2.16 -2.30
CA GLY A 26 22.15 -2.93 -1.17
C GLY A 26 22.08 -2.14 0.15
N PRO A 27 23.21 -2.00 0.89
CA PRO A 27 23.22 -1.32 2.19
C PRO A 27 22.70 0.12 2.18
N GLN A 28 22.79 0.83 1.04
CA GLN A 28 22.39 2.24 0.93
C GLN A 28 20.87 2.43 1.04
N VAL A 29 20.10 1.44 0.58
CA VAL A 29 18.62 1.48 0.57
C VAL A 29 17.99 0.56 1.62
N HIS A 30 18.80 -0.21 2.36
CA HIS A 30 18.32 -1.16 3.37
C HIS A 30 17.42 -0.51 4.43
N MET A 31 17.86 0.61 5.03
CA MET A 31 17.08 1.27 6.07
C MET A 31 15.78 1.91 5.54
N PRO A 32 15.79 2.67 4.43
CA PRO A 32 14.55 3.14 3.81
C PRO A 32 13.57 2.03 3.45
N ILE A 33 14.03 0.94 2.83
CA ILE A 33 13.18 -0.21 2.46
C ILE A 33 12.57 -0.84 3.71
N ARG A 34 13.34 -1.01 4.79
CA ARG A 34 12.81 -1.54 6.04
C ARG A 34 11.69 -0.68 6.62
N VAL A 35 11.77 0.65 6.48
CA VAL A 35 10.68 1.55 6.90
C VAL A 35 9.46 1.36 6.00
N MET A 36 9.63 1.26 4.68
CA MET A 36 8.51 1.03 3.76
C MET A 36 7.80 -0.31 4.04
N MET A 37 8.57 -1.38 4.29
CA MET A 37 7.99 -2.68 4.66
C MET A 37 7.18 -2.63 5.96
N GLN A 38 7.62 -1.87 6.97
CA GLN A 38 6.83 -1.67 8.19
C GLN A 38 5.54 -0.91 7.90
N GLU A 39 5.61 0.13 7.06
CA GLU A 39 4.42 0.90 6.65
C GLU A 39 3.45 0.04 5.83
N HIS A 40 3.95 -0.91 5.02
CA HIS A 40 3.13 -1.89 4.31
C HIS A 40 2.36 -2.81 5.25
N ASP A 41 3.00 -3.31 6.31
CA ASP A 41 2.33 -4.12 7.33
C ASP A 41 1.21 -3.31 8.02
N ASP A 42 1.49 -2.04 8.35
CA ASP A 42 0.51 -1.13 8.94
C ASP A 42 -0.65 -0.85 7.97
N HIS A 43 -0.37 -0.67 6.66
CA HIS A 43 -1.40 -0.50 5.63
C HIS A 43 -2.27 -1.75 5.47
N GLY A 44 -1.67 -2.94 5.48
CA GLY A 44 -2.40 -4.21 5.45
C GLY A 44 -3.34 -4.37 6.64
N ALA A 45 -2.88 -4.07 7.86
CA ALA A 45 -3.71 -4.11 9.06
C ALA A 45 -4.87 -3.11 9.00
N ASN A 46 -4.60 -1.90 8.51
CA ASN A 46 -5.62 -0.86 8.34
C ASN A 46 -6.70 -1.25 7.30
N LEU A 47 -6.31 -1.89 6.19
CA LEU A 47 -7.23 -2.40 5.19
C LEU A 47 -8.12 -3.51 5.75
N GLN A 48 -7.53 -4.44 6.52
CA GLN A 48 -8.30 -5.48 7.20
C GLN A 48 -9.35 -4.87 8.15
N GLN A 49 -8.96 -3.91 8.98
CA GLN A 49 -9.88 -3.23 9.88
C GLN A 49 -11.00 -2.49 9.12
N LEU A 50 -10.66 -1.85 7.99
CA LEU A 50 -11.62 -1.18 7.12
C LEU A 50 -12.65 -2.17 6.55
N ARG A 51 -12.19 -3.34 6.09
CA ARG A 51 -13.04 -4.42 5.58
C ARG A 51 -14.00 -4.93 6.66
N GLU A 52 -13.52 -5.12 7.88
CA GLU A 52 -14.34 -5.54 9.03
C GLU A 52 -15.42 -4.50 9.36
N LEU A 53 -15.05 -3.22 9.45
CA LEU A 53 -16.00 -2.11 9.70
C LEU A 53 -17.03 -1.96 8.58
N ALA A 54 -16.66 -2.29 7.34
CA ALA A 54 -17.52 -2.25 6.18
C ALA A 54 -18.30 -3.56 5.94
N GLY A 55 -18.35 -4.47 6.92
CA GLY A 55 -19.13 -5.72 6.80
C GLY A 55 -18.67 -6.59 5.63
N ASN A 56 -17.36 -6.71 5.42
CA ASN A 56 -16.75 -7.39 4.28
C ASN A 56 -17.14 -6.81 2.91
N PHE A 57 -17.45 -5.52 2.87
CA PHE A 57 -17.95 -4.82 1.66
C PHE A 57 -19.26 -5.41 1.13
N VAL A 58 -20.04 -6.13 1.95
CA VAL A 58 -21.36 -6.64 1.59
C VAL A 58 -22.42 -5.58 1.93
N PRO A 59 -22.99 -4.87 0.94
CA PRO A 59 -23.98 -3.85 1.23
C PRO A 59 -25.30 -4.49 1.70
N PRO A 60 -25.98 -3.92 2.71
CA PRO A 60 -27.27 -4.44 3.15
C PRO A 60 -28.37 -4.15 2.09
N PRO A 61 -29.53 -4.83 2.16
CA PRO A 61 -30.60 -4.69 1.15
C PRO A 61 -31.07 -3.25 0.92
N GLU A 62 -31.11 -2.44 1.99
CA GLU A 62 -31.52 -1.04 2.00
C GLU A 62 -30.45 -0.06 1.47
N ALA A 63 -29.23 -0.53 1.19
CA ALA A 63 -28.15 0.31 0.74
C ALA A 63 -28.51 1.02 -0.58
N CYS A 64 -28.41 2.35 -0.57
CA CYS A 64 -28.60 3.16 -1.76
C CYS A 64 -27.42 3.01 -2.76
N ALA A 65 -27.57 3.56 -3.96
CA ALA A 65 -26.55 3.49 -5.00
C ALA A 65 -25.18 4.03 -4.54
N THR A 66 -25.16 5.13 -3.79
CA THR A 66 -23.92 5.75 -3.29
C THR A 66 -23.20 4.86 -2.27
N TRP A 67 -23.92 4.16 -1.39
CA TRP A 67 -23.32 3.23 -0.45
C TRP A 67 -22.71 2.02 -1.19
N ARG A 68 -23.45 1.43 -2.13
CA ARG A 68 -22.93 0.32 -2.95
C ARG A 68 -21.67 0.74 -3.73
N ALA A 69 -21.68 1.95 -4.30
CA ALA A 69 -20.52 2.51 -4.99
C ALA A 69 -19.33 2.72 -4.04
N LEU A 70 -19.56 3.18 -2.82
CA LEU A 70 -18.51 3.28 -1.80
C LEU A 70 -17.88 1.91 -1.53
N TYR A 71 -18.68 0.88 -1.26
CA TYR A 71 -18.15 -0.47 -0.97
C TYR A 71 -17.37 -1.05 -2.15
N SER A 72 -17.88 -0.89 -3.39
CA SER A 72 -17.14 -1.27 -4.59
C SER A 72 -15.81 -0.53 -4.69
N GLY A 73 -15.77 0.77 -4.41
CA GLY A 73 -14.54 1.56 -4.44
C GLY A 73 -13.54 1.15 -3.34
N LEU A 74 -14.02 0.76 -2.16
CA LEU A 74 -13.15 0.26 -1.08
C LEU A 74 -12.54 -1.10 -1.44
N GLU A 75 -13.31 -1.99 -2.07
CA GLU A 75 -12.80 -3.28 -2.54
C GLU A 75 -11.74 -3.10 -3.64
N THR A 76 -11.96 -2.17 -4.59
CA THR A 76 -10.95 -1.80 -5.58
C THR A 76 -9.69 -1.23 -4.92
N LEU A 77 -9.84 -0.29 -3.98
CA LEU A 77 -8.71 0.30 -3.26
C LEU A 77 -7.88 -0.76 -2.53
N GLU A 78 -8.53 -1.68 -1.83
CA GLU A 78 -7.84 -2.77 -1.11
C GLU A 78 -7.07 -3.67 -2.08
N ALA A 79 -7.70 -4.09 -3.17
CA ALA A 79 -7.07 -4.96 -4.16
C ALA A 79 -5.84 -4.29 -4.81
N GLU A 80 -5.98 -3.04 -5.25
CA GLU A 80 -4.91 -2.30 -5.91
C GLU A 80 -3.75 -1.99 -4.96
N LEU A 81 -4.04 -1.60 -3.71
CA LEU A 81 -2.99 -1.31 -2.73
C LEU A 81 -2.23 -2.57 -2.32
N MET A 82 -2.93 -3.71 -2.18
CA MET A 82 -2.26 -5.00 -1.91
C MET A 82 -1.42 -5.48 -3.09
N GLU A 83 -1.86 -5.26 -4.34
CA GLU A 83 -1.06 -5.57 -5.53
C GLU A 83 0.20 -4.70 -5.60
N HIS A 84 0.06 -3.40 -5.33
CA HIS A 84 1.16 -2.45 -5.25
C HIS A 84 2.22 -2.90 -4.21
N ILE A 85 1.78 -3.14 -2.96
CA ILE A 85 2.65 -3.64 -1.88
C ILE A 85 3.31 -4.97 -2.28
N HIS A 86 2.58 -5.86 -2.96
CA HIS A 86 3.13 -7.14 -3.41
C HIS A 86 4.28 -6.94 -4.41
N LEU A 87 4.09 -6.08 -5.42
CA LEU A 87 5.13 -5.77 -6.41
C LEU A 87 6.36 -5.18 -5.74
N GLU A 88 6.20 -4.32 -4.76
CA GLU A 88 7.32 -3.69 -4.08
C GLU A 88 8.07 -4.67 -3.18
N ASN A 89 7.36 -5.34 -2.28
CA ASN A 89 7.95 -6.26 -1.32
C ASN A 89 8.60 -7.48 -1.98
N ASN A 90 8.02 -7.98 -3.08
CA ASN A 90 8.42 -9.25 -3.66
C ASN A 90 9.21 -9.11 -4.96
N VAL A 91 9.19 -7.93 -5.61
CA VAL A 91 9.91 -7.70 -6.86
C VAL A 91 10.89 -6.55 -6.75
N LEU A 92 10.44 -5.34 -6.43
CA LEU A 92 11.30 -4.16 -6.45
C LEU A 92 12.36 -4.17 -5.36
N PHE A 93 11.95 -4.30 -4.09
CA PHE A 93 12.85 -4.22 -2.95
C PHE A 93 13.88 -5.36 -2.91
N PRO A 94 13.52 -6.63 -3.18
CA PRO A 94 14.52 -7.69 -3.27
C PRO A 94 15.55 -7.42 -4.37
N ARG A 95 15.13 -6.88 -5.52
CA ARG A 95 16.07 -6.53 -6.59
C ARG A 95 16.97 -5.36 -6.20
N ALA A 96 16.43 -4.33 -5.55
CA ALA A 96 17.21 -3.18 -5.10
C ALA A 96 18.22 -3.53 -3.99
N LEU A 97 17.91 -4.51 -3.14
CA LEU A 97 18.80 -4.98 -2.08
C LEU A 97 19.91 -5.93 -2.57
N ASN A 98 19.68 -6.65 -3.67
CA ASN A 98 20.60 -7.64 -4.21
C ASN A 98 21.36 -7.17 -5.47
N ALA A 99 21.08 -5.96 -5.96
CA ALA A 99 21.84 -5.30 -7.03
C ALA A 99 23.15 -4.71 -6.48
#